data_AF-A0A7C6PPJ4-F1
#
_entry.id   AF-A0A7C6PPJ4-F1
#
_cell.length_a   1.000
_cell.length_b   1.000
_cell.length_c   1.000
_cell.angle_alpha   90.00
_cell.angle_beta   90.00
_cell.angle_gamma   90.00
#
_symmetry.space_group_name_H-M   'P 1'
#
loop_
_entity.id
_entity.type
_entity.pdbx_description
1 polymer ?
#
loop_
_entity_poly.entity_id
_entity_poly.type
_entity_poly.pdbx_seq_one_letter_code
_entity_poly.pdbx_strand_id
1 'polypeptide(L)'
;MLENLLSELAGMQYSKGLLEQAFLLTLTALMDLRDSHTATHSKNVADYSKIIAREMGLSIDDQKAIYLAGLLHDVGKIGVPRSSLSKPGKLTDEELREVHK
;
A
#
# COMPACT_ATOMS: atom_id res chain seq x y z
N MET A 1 3.15 -1.04 -29.38
CA MET A 1 4.12 -0.63 -28.33
C MET A 1 3.78 -1.29 -26.98
N LEU A 2 2.55 -1.16 -26.47
CA LEU A 2 2.10 -1.88 -25.26
C LEU A 2 2.03 -3.42 -25.44
N GLU A 3 1.62 -3.91 -26.61
CA GLU A 3 1.53 -5.36 -26.88
C GLU A 3 2.90 -6.07 -26.89
N ASN A 4 3.95 -5.41 -27.38
CA ASN A 4 5.33 -5.94 -27.32
C ASN A 4 5.84 -5.99 -25.87
N LEU A 5 5.56 -4.96 -25.08
CA LEU A 5 5.96 -4.90 -23.67
C LEU A 5 5.30 -6.03 -22.87
N LEU A 6 4.00 -6.29 -23.11
CA LEU A 6 3.28 -7.39 -22.47
C LEU A 6 3.80 -8.78 -22.89
N SER A 7 4.21 -8.94 -24.16
CA SER A 7 4.81 -10.19 -24.64
C SER A 7 6.21 -10.43 -24.07
N GLU A 8 7.03 -9.40 -23.92
CA GLU A 8 8.34 -9.48 -23.26
C GLU A 8 8.19 -9.80 -21.76
N LEU A 9 7.23 -9.19 -21.07
CA LEU A 9 6.89 -9.49 -19.67
C LEU A 9 6.43 -10.93 -19.47
N ALA A 10 5.70 -11.51 -20.44
CA ALA A 10 5.18 -12.88 -20.37
C ALA A 10 6.27 -13.97 -20.51
N GLY A 11 7.40 -13.64 -21.17
CA GLY A 11 8.52 -14.58 -21.35
C GLY A 11 9.57 -14.54 -20.25
N MET A 12 9.51 -13.57 -19.34
CA MET A 12 10.52 -13.40 -18.29
C MET A 12 10.23 -14.29 -17.07
N GLN A 13 11.21 -15.12 -16.74
CA GLN A 13 11.17 -15.98 -15.56
C GLN A 13 11.61 -15.17 -14.34
N TYR A 14 10.66 -14.50 -13.68
CA TYR A 14 10.94 -13.72 -12.49
C TYR A 14 11.10 -14.61 -11.27
N SER A 15 12.10 -14.32 -10.44
CA SER A 15 12.17 -14.92 -9.11
C SER A 15 10.97 -14.46 -8.27
N LYS A 16 10.50 -15.32 -7.37
CA LYS A 16 9.40 -15.01 -6.44
C LYS A 16 9.61 -13.66 -5.73
N GLY A 17 10.82 -13.40 -5.25
CA GLY A 17 11.14 -12.16 -4.55
C GLY A 17 11.08 -10.90 -5.43
N LEU A 18 11.33 -11.02 -6.74
CA LEU A 18 11.19 -9.90 -7.67
C LEU A 18 9.72 -9.61 -7.97
N LEU A 19 8.89 -10.66 -8.12
CA LEU A 19 7.44 -10.53 -8.26
C LEU A 19 6.79 -9.87 -7.04
N GLU A 20 7.18 -10.28 -5.83
CA GLU A 20 6.69 -9.69 -4.58
C GLU A 20 7.04 -8.20 -4.48
N GLN A 21 8.28 -7.82 -4.83
CA GLN A 21 8.71 -6.42 -4.85
C GLN A 21 7.96 -5.60 -5.90
N ALA A 22 7.80 -6.12 -7.12
CA ALA A 22 7.08 -5.43 -8.18
C ALA A 22 5.60 -5.23 -7.81
N PHE A 23 4.97 -6.24 -7.21
CA PHE A 23 3.60 -6.15 -6.73
C PHE A 23 3.44 -5.08 -5.65
N LEU A 24 4.33 -5.08 -4.65
CA LEU A 24 4.36 -4.08 -3.58
C LEU A 24 4.54 -2.65 -4.12
N LEU A 25 5.49 -2.45 -5.03
CA LEU A 25 5.75 -1.16 -5.66
C LEU A 25 4.52 -0.67 -6.44
N THR A 26 3.85 -1.60 -7.13
CA THR A 26 2.63 -1.29 -7.88
C THR A 26 1.50 -0.85 -6.96
N LEU A 27 1.26 -1.57 -5.84
CA LEU A 27 0.25 -1.20 -4.86
C LEU A 27 0.55 0.16 -4.22
N THR A 28 1.80 0.41 -3.87
CA THR A 28 2.23 1.69 -3.28
C THR A 28 2.01 2.84 -4.27
N ALA A 29 2.41 2.67 -5.53
CA ALA A 29 2.18 3.66 -6.57
C ALA A 29 0.68 3.93 -6.82
N LEU A 30 -0.16 2.89 -6.77
CA LEU A 30 -1.62 3.05 -6.89
C LEU A 30 -2.22 3.86 -5.74
N MET A 31 -1.73 3.66 -4.52
CA MET A 31 -2.15 4.47 -3.37
C MET A 31 -1.71 5.93 -3.54
N ASP A 32 -0.46 6.16 -3.94
CA ASP A 32 0.11 7.50 -4.16
C ASP A 32 -0.65 8.29 -5.23
N LEU A 33 -1.06 7.62 -6.32
CA LEU A 33 -1.87 8.23 -7.39
C LEU A 33 -3.26 8.62 -6.93
N ARG A 34 -3.85 7.86 -6.01
CA ARG A 34 -5.20 8.12 -5.50
C ARG A 34 -5.20 9.26 -4.49
N ASP A 35 -4.20 9.29 -3.63
CA ASP A 35 -4.03 10.28 -2.57
C ASP A 35 -2.54 10.54 -2.32
N SER A 36 -2.05 11.63 -2.91
CA SER A 36 -0.65 12.03 -2.84
C SER A 36 -0.20 12.47 -1.46
N HIS A 37 -1.13 12.83 -0.57
CA HIS A 37 -0.82 13.15 0.83
C HIS A 37 -0.52 11.88 1.64
N THR A 38 -1.17 10.76 1.32
CA THR A 38 -0.93 9.47 2.00
C THR A 38 0.41 8.84 1.68
N ALA A 39 1.02 9.11 0.52
CA ALA A 39 2.32 8.53 0.13
C ALA A 39 3.41 8.77 1.19
N THR A 40 3.58 10.04 1.57
CA THR A 40 4.55 10.45 2.58
C THR A 40 4.13 9.97 3.97
N HIS A 41 2.82 9.97 4.25
CA HIS A 41 2.27 9.50 5.52
C HIS A 41 2.56 8.01 5.75
N SER A 42 2.16 7.14 4.84
CA SER A 42 2.34 5.69 4.94
C SER A 42 3.82 5.31 5.01
N LYS A 43 4.68 5.99 4.24
CA LYS A 43 6.13 5.81 4.36
C LYS A 43 6.64 6.17 5.76
N ASN A 44 6.22 7.31 6.31
CA ASN A 44 6.63 7.72 7.66
C ASN A 44 6.12 6.73 8.72
N VAL A 45 4.87 6.28 8.61
CA VAL A 45 4.30 5.27 9.51
C VAL A 45 5.10 3.97 9.44
N ALA A 46 5.44 3.50 8.23
CA ALA A 46 6.26 2.31 8.02
C ALA A 46 7.66 2.45 8.64
N ASP A 47 8.33 3.58 8.39
CA ASP A 47 9.67 3.86 8.92
C ASP A 47 9.66 3.90 10.45
N TYR A 48 8.72 4.62 11.07
CA TYR A 48 8.61 4.70 12.52
C TYR A 48 8.26 3.34 13.14
N SER A 49 7.34 2.61 12.54
CA SER A 49 6.94 1.28 13.03
C SER A 49 8.12 0.31 13.01
N LYS A 50 8.94 0.35 11.96
CA LYS A 50 10.17 -0.45 11.86
C LYS A 50 11.21 -0.06 12.92
N ILE A 51 11.38 1.24 13.18
CA ILE A 51 12.29 1.72 14.23
C ILE A 51 11.82 1.22 15.59
N ILE A 52 10.53 1.36 15.90
CA ILE A 52 9.94 0.86 17.16
C ILE A 52 10.17 -0.65 17.29
N ALA A 53 9.90 -1.43 16.24
CA ALA A 53 10.13 -2.86 16.20
C ALA A 53 11.60 -3.24 16.49
N ARG A 54 12.54 -2.47 15.94
CA ARG A 54 13.97 -2.65 16.21
C ARG A 54 14.30 -2.38 17.67
N GLU A 55 13.81 -1.28 18.25
CA GLU A 55 14.06 -0.94 19.66
C GLU A 55 13.41 -1.95 20.62
N MET A 56 12.35 -2.63 20.19
CA MET A 56 11.73 -3.75 20.92
C MET A 56 12.51 -5.07 20.81
N GLY A 57 13.61 -5.11 20.04
CA GLY A 57 14.42 -6.31 19.87
C GLY A 57 13.80 -7.37 18.96
N LEU A 58 12.84 -6.99 18.09
CA LEU A 58 12.23 -7.93 17.15
C LEU A 58 13.21 -8.35 16.05
N SER A 59 12.96 -9.52 15.45
CA SER A 59 13.80 -10.06 14.39
C SER A 59 13.82 -9.16 13.16
N ILE A 60 14.85 -9.28 12.32
CA ILE A 60 14.95 -8.50 11.08
C ILE A 60 13.78 -8.81 10.13
N ASP A 61 13.26 -10.04 10.15
CA ASP A 61 12.13 -10.42 9.31
C ASP A 61 10.81 -9.86 9.86
N ASP A 62 10.62 -9.80 11.18
CA ASP A 62 9.48 -9.10 11.78
C ASP A 62 9.53 -7.59 11.50
N GLN A 63 10.72 -6.97 11.61
CA GLN A 63 10.91 -5.56 11.27
C GLN A 63 10.54 -5.26 9.81
N LYS A 64 10.92 -6.15 8.88
CA LYS A 64 10.51 -6.04 7.47
C LYS A 64 9.00 -6.21 7.32
N ALA A 65 8.40 -7.19 7.99
CA ALA A 65 6.96 -7.43 7.94
C ALA A 65 6.16 -6.22 8.46
N ILE A 66 6.61 -5.63 9.57
CA ILE A 66 6.02 -4.42 10.17
C ILE A 66 6.16 -3.22 9.24
N TYR A 67 7.33 -3.03 8.63
CA TYR A 67 7.53 -1.98 7.63
C TYR A 67 6.55 -2.13 6.45
N LEU A 68 6.43 -3.35 5.90
CA LEU A 68 5.51 -3.64 4.80
C LEU A 68 4.05 -3.43 5.20
N ALA A 69 3.67 -3.84 6.42
CA ALA A 69 2.35 -3.62 6.97
C ALA A 69 2.03 -2.13 7.10
N GLY A 70 2.96 -1.32 7.61
CA GLY A 70 2.80 0.14 7.71
C GLY A 70 2.66 0.79 6.33
N LEU A 71 3.42 0.33 5.33
CA LEU A 71 3.35 0.85 3.97
C LEU A 71 1.99 0.59 3.33
N LEU A 72 1.40 -0.59 3.58
CA LEU A 72 0.17 -1.07 2.96
C LEU A 72 -1.09 -0.97 3.82
N HIS A 73 -1.02 -0.45 5.06
CA HIS A 73 -2.13 -0.53 6.02
C HIS A 73 -3.46 0.06 5.49
N ASP A 74 -3.36 1.05 4.61
CA ASP A 74 -4.47 1.78 4.00
C ASP A 74 -4.83 1.32 2.58
N VAL A 75 -4.24 0.23 2.06
CA VAL A 75 -4.46 -0.25 0.69
C VAL A 75 -5.94 -0.52 0.37
N GLY A 76 -6.75 -0.85 1.39
CA GLY A 76 -8.19 -1.02 1.27
C GLY A 76 -8.94 0.23 0.78
N LYS A 77 -8.38 1.43 0.95
CA LYS A 77 -8.96 2.69 0.45
C LYS A 77 -9.09 2.71 -1.07
N ILE A 78 -8.39 1.83 -1.80
CA ILE A 78 -8.56 1.64 -3.25
C ILE A 78 -10.02 1.24 -3.60
N GLY A 79 -10.72 0.53 -2.72
CA GLY A 79 -12.13 0.16 -2.92
C GLY A 79 -13.14 1.24 -2.58
N VAL A 80 -12.75 2.29 -1.85
CA VAL A 80 -13.70 3.24 -1.23
C VAL A 80 -13.96 4.45 -2.13
N PRO A 81 -15.22 4.84 -2.41
CA PRO A 81 -15.53 6.00 -3.24
C PRO A 81 -14.81 7.29 -2.79
N ARG A 82 -14.27 8.06 -3.75
CA ARG A 82 -13.54 9.30 -3.45
C ARG A 82 -14.43 10.34 -2.74
N SER A 83 -15.71 10.37 -3.06
CA SER A 83 -16.71 11.22 -2.40
C SER A 83 -16.78 10.99 -0.89
N SER A 84 -16.60 9.75 -0.44
CA SER A 84 -16.58 9.39 0.98
C SER A 84 -15.23 9.73 1.61
N LEU A 85 -14.12 9.50 0.91
CA LEU A 85 -12.77 9.80 1.42
C LEU A 85 -12.49 11.29 1.59
N SER A 86 -13.00 12.14 0.70
CA SER A 86 -12.75 13.59 0.72
C SER A 86 -13.92 14.41 1.29
N LYS A 87 -14.91 13.77 1.93
CA LYS A 87 -16.10 14.46 2.43
C LYS A 87 -15.73 15.42 3.55
N PRO A 88 -16.03 16.72 3.44
CA PRO A 88 -15.94 17.61 4.59
C PRO A 88 -17.07 17.29 5.56
N GLY A 89 -16.71 16.93 6.80
CA GLY A 89 -17.66 16.62 7.87
C GLY A 89 -17.89 15.11 8.05
N LYS A 90 -18.92 14.76 8.82
CA LYS A 90 -19.19 13.36 9.16
C LYS A 90 -19.75 12.59 7.97
N LEU A 91 -19.35 11.32 7.87
CA LEU A 91 -20.01 10.35 7.01
C LEU A 91 -21.42 10.05 7.55
N THR A 92 -22.34 9.79 6.63
CA THR A 92 -23.64 9.18 6.92
C THR A 92 -23.45 7.71 7.26
N ASP A 93 -24.45 7.08 7.88
CA ASP A 93 -24.38 5.67 8.23
C ASP A 93 -24.19 4.76 7.01
N GLU A 94 -24.69 5.16 5.83
CA GLU A 94 -24.48 4.41 4.59
C GLU A 94 -23.04 4.53 4.08
N GLU A 95 -22.51 5.75 4.02
CA GLU A 95 -21.10 5.97 3.63
C GLU A 95 -20.15 5.28 4.62
N LEU A 96 -20.48 5.25 5.91
CA LEU A 96 -19.70 4.56 6.93
C LEU A 96 -19.73 3.04 6.73
N ARG A 97 -20.89 2.48 6.36
CA ARG A 97 -20.99 1.06 5.97
C ARG A 97 -20.13 0.78 4.75
N GLU A 98 -20.11 1.66 3.75
CA GLU A 98 -19.27 1.47 2.56
C GLU A 98 -17.77 1.51 2.87
N VAL A 99 -17.32 2.34 3.81
CA VAL A 99 -15.91 2.44 4.21
C VAL A 99 -15.43 1.21 4.99
N HIS A 100 -16.33 0.52 5.72
CA HIS A 100 -16.00 -0.61 6.59
C HIS A 100 -16.39 -1.99 6.02
N LYS A 101 -16.67 -2.10 4.71
CA LYS A 101 -16.89 -3.39 4.04
C LYS A 101 -15.61 -4.21 3.98
#